data_AF-A0A7S2NNF6-F1
#
_entry.id   AF-A0A7S2NNF6-F1
#
_cell.length_a   1.000
_cell.length_b   1.000
_cell.length_c   1.000
_cell.angle_alpha   90.00
_cell.angle_beta   90.00
_cell.angle_gamma   90.00
#
_symmetry.space_group_name_H-M   'P 1'
#
loop_
_entity.id
_entity.type
_entity.pdbx_description
1 polymer ?
#
loop_
_entity_poly.entity_id
_entity_poly.type
_entity_poly.pdbx_seq_one_letter_code
_entity_poly.pdbx_strand_id
1 'polypeptide(L)'
;ADLVKHVTLQSYACAALAAICAGTGAKANDRRVMAGRGGAVQAIVNAMAACGGDVSVAREAFRALGQLCIMPSSAQSRKTGIADHDGPKRKAALFEAGGVELVVQLMALYGEDAVVLEQGCLLL
;
A
#
# COMPACT_ATOMS: atom_id res chain seq x y z
N ALA A 1 17.68 20.46 -0.41
CA ALA A 1 17.89 19.61 0.78
C ALA A 1 16.57 19.11 1.37
N ASP A 2 15.53 19.96 1.47
CA ASP A 2 14.26 19.55 2.07
C ASP A 2 13.43 18.54 1.24
N LEU A 3 13.49 18.62 -0.10
CA LEU A 3 12.80 17.65 -0.96
C LEU A 3 13.34 16.22 -0.80
N VAL A 4 14.67 16.05 -0.72
CA VAL A 4 15.33 14.74 -0.53
C VAL A 4 15.04 14.16 0.86
N LYS A 5 14.96 15.01 1.89
CA LYS A 5 14.56 14.59 3.24
C LYS A 5 13.09 14.13 3.26
N HIS A 6 12.23 14.83 2.53
CA HIS A 6 10.82 14.47 2.42
C HIS A 6 10.63 13.11 1.71
N VAL A 7 11.30 12.90 0.56
CA VAL A 7 11.23 11.63 -0.18
C VAL A 7 11.72 10.44 0.66
N THR A 8 12.89 10.59 1.28
CA THR A 8 13.47 9.54 2.13
C THR A 8 12.54 9.20 3.30
N LEU A 9 11.98 10.22 3.97
CA LEU A 9 11.05 10.02 5.08
C LEU A 9 9.77 9.30 4.63
N GLN A 10 9.20 9.68 3.48
CA GLN A 10 7.98 9.04 2.96
C GLN A 10 8.22 7.58 2.57
N SER A 11 9.37 7.27 1.96
CA SER A 11 9.76 5.89 1.65
C SER A 11 9.89 5.04 2.93
N TYR A 12 10.59 5.54 3.96
CA TYR A 12 10.69 4.85 5.25
C TYR A 12 9.35 4.70 5.96
N ALA A 13 8.49 5.72 5.90
CA ALA A 13 7.15 5.66 6.50
C ALA A 13 6.30 4.56 5.84
N CYS A 14 6.34 4.47 4.50
CA CYS A 14 5.66 3.41 3.76
C CYS A 14 6.23 2.03 4.11
N ALA A 15 7.56 1.89 4.17
CA ALA A 15 8.22 0.65 4.55
C ALA A 15 7.84 0.19 5.97
N ALA A 16 7.82 1.13 6.93
CA ALA A 16 7.41 0.86 8.31
C ALA A 16 5.96 0.41 8.38
N LEU A 17 5.06 1.08 7.66
CA LEU A 17 3.65 0.71 7.60
C LEU A 17 3.44 -0.67 6.97
N ALA A 18 4.18 -0.99 5.91
CA ALA A 18 4.18 -2.31 5.30
C ALA A 18 4.64 -3.38 6.31
N ALA A 19 5.72 -3.12 7.06
CA ALA A 19 6.22 -4.03 8.09
C ALA A 19 5.21 -4.24 9.23
N ILE A 20 4.57 -3.15 9.70
CA ILE A 20 3.51 -3.22 10.73
C ILE A 20 2.34 -4.07 10.23
N CYS A 21 1.92 -3.88 8.98
CA CYS A 21 0.77 -4.60 8.40
C CYS A 21 1.13 -5.99 7.85
N ALA A 22 2.40 -6.39 7.92
CA ALA A 22 2.87 -7.68 7.45
C ALA A 22 2.44 -8.83 8.38
N GLY A 23 2.54 -10.03 7.83
CA GLY A 23 2.25 -11.28 8.52
C GLY A 23 0.85 -11.82 8.25
N THR A 24 0.49 -12.87 8.98
CA THR A 24 -0.76 -13.62 8.79
C THR A 24 -1.48 -13.82 10.12
N GLY A 25 -2.79 -14.03 10.06
CA GLY A 25 -3.63 -14.30 11.24
C GLY A 25 -4.30 -13.06 11.83
N ALA A 26 -4.94 -13.23 12.99
CA ALA A 26 -5.90 -12.26 13.54
C ALA A 26 -5.22 -10.93 13.88
N LYS A 27 -4.08 -11.00 14.58
CA LYS A 27 -3.30 -9.80 14.94
C LYS A 27 -2.83 -9.01 13.72
N ALA A 28 -2.50 -9.68 12.62
CA ALA A 28 -2.13 -8.99 11.38
C ALA A 28 -3.34 -8.29 10.75
N ASN A 29 -4.51 -8.95 10.80
CA ASN A 29 -5.76 -8.35 10.37
C ASN A 29 -6.14 -7.12 11.21
N ASP A 30 -6.04 -7.23 12.53
CA ASP A 30 -6.33 -6.11 13.45
C ASP A 30 -5.44 -4.91 13.15
N ARG A 31 -4.14 -5.12 12.90
CA ARG A 31 -3.21 -4.04 12.51
C ARG A 31 -3.63 -3.37 11.20
N ARG A 32 -4.06 -4.13 10.19
CA ARG A 32 -4.56 -3.59 8.91
C ARG A 32 -5.86 -2.82 9.07
N VAL A 33 -6.79 -3.33 9.88
CA VAL A 33 -8.04 -2.65 10.24
C VAL A 33 -7.74 -1.32 10.91
N MET A 34 -6.86 -1.32 11.92
CA MET A 34 -6.48 -0.11 12.64
C MET A 34 -5.76 0.90 11.73
N ALA A 35 -4.84 0.45 10.89
CA ALA A 35 -4.16 1.30 9.92
C ALA A 35 -5.16 1.91 8.92
N GLY A 36 -6.07 1.10 8.37
CA GLY A 36 -7.12 1.59 7.47
C GLY A 36 -8.01 2.65 8.11
N ARG A 37 -8.48 2.41 9.34
CA ARG A 37 -9.27 3.39 10.12
C ARG A 37 -8.49 4.66 10.45
N GLY A 38 -7.17 4.54 10.63
CA GLY A 38 -6.26 5.67 10.83
C GLY A 38 -5.94 6.45 9.56
N GLY A 39 -6.56 6.14 8.41
CA GLY A 39 -6.35 6.86 7.16
C GLY A 39 -5.06 6.48 6.42
N ALA A 40 -4.47 5.32 6.74
CA ALA A 40 -3.21 4.87 6.13
C ALA A 40 -3.24 4.84 4.60
N VAL A 41 -4.37 4.45 4.00
CA VAL A 41 -4.53 4.40 2.54
C VAL A 41 -4.39 5.80 1.93
N GLN A 42 -5.13 6.78 2.46
CA GLN A 42 -5.05 8.17 1.99
C GLN A 42 -3.66 8.76 2.19
N ALA A 43 -3.02 8.46 3.32
CA ALA A 43 -1.67 8.93 3.61
C ALA A 43 -0.64 8.40 2.60
N ILE A 44 -0.72 7.12 2.23
CA ILE A 44 0.18 6.52 1.22
C ILE A 44 -0.06 7.17 -0.15
N VAL A 45 -1.32 7.35 -0.56
CA VAL A 45 -1.64 7.98 -1.85
C VAL A 45 -1.12 9.42 -1.90
N ASN A 46 -1.32 10.19 -0.83
CA ASN A 46 -0.80 11.55 -0.73
C ASN A 46 0.74 11.57 -0.78
N ALA A 47 1.41 10.61 -0.14
CA ALA A 47 2.86 10.48 -0.19
C ALA A 47 3.36 10.20 -1.61
N MET A 48 2.72 9.28 -2.33
CA MET A 48 3.04 8.99 -3.73
C MET A 48 2.83 10.23 -4.62
N ALA A 49 1.72 10.95 -4.43
CA ALA A 49 1.41 12.15 -5.21
C ALA A 49 2.42 13.28 -4.93
N ALA A 50 2.76 13.51 -3.66
CA ALA A 50 3.71 14.55 -3.25
C ALA A 50 5.15 14.27 -3.67
N CYS A 51 5.54 12.99 -3.77
CA CYS A 51 6.88 12.59 -4.18
C CYS A 51 7.06 12.47 -5.69
N GLY A 52 6.02 12.73 -6.50
CA GLY A 52 6.15 13.14 -7.90
C GLY A 52 6.90 12.17 -8.83
N GLY A 53 6.91 10.88 -8.50
CA GLY A 53 7.78 9.92 -9.17
C GLY A 53 9.18 9.91 -8.55
N ASP A 54 9.27 9.53 -7.27
CA ASP A 54 10.45 8.83 -6.75
C ASP A 54 10.16 7.32 -6.71
N VAL A 55 11.06 6.52 -7.28
CA VAL A 55 10.87 5.08 -7.44
C VAL A 55 10.91 4.34 -6.10
N SER A 56 11.67 4.85 -5.13
CA SER A 56 11.79 4.23 -3.81
C SER A 56 10.52 4.45 -3.00
N VAL A 57 9.88 5.62 -3.15
CA VAL A 57 8.55 5.87 -2.57
C VAL A 57 7.51 4.99 -3.26
N ALA A 58 7.52 4.89 -4.59
CA ALA A 58 6.57 4.04 -5.32
C ALA A 58 6.65 2.57 -4.89
N ARG A 59 7.86 1.99 -4.82
CA ARG A 59 8.09 0.60 -4.38
C ARG A 59 7.53 0.34 -2.98
N GLU A 60 7.90 1.16 -2.01
CA GLU A 60 7.47 0.97 -0.62
C GLU A 60 5.99 1.28 -0.41
N ALA A 61 5.45 2.27 -1.13
CA ALA A 61 4.03 2.59 -1.12
C ALA A 61 3.19 1.44 -1.69
N PHE A 62 3.57 0.87 -2.84
CA PHE A 62 2.86 -0.27 -3.42
C PHE A 62 2.90 -1.48 -2.51
N ARG A 63 4.06 -1.76 -1.92
CA ARG A 63 4.20 -2.80 -0.90
C ARG A 63 3.27 -2.56 0.28
N ALA A 64 3.21 -1.34 0.82
CA ALA A 64 2.34 -0.99 1.93
C ALA A 64 0.86 -1.15 1.58
N LEU A 65 0.45 -0.66 0.40
CA LEU A 65 -0.91 -0.85 -0.13
C LEU A 65 -1.23 -2.34 -0.33
N GLY A 66 -0.29 -3.15 -0.79
CA GLY A 66 -0.51 -4.59 -0.94
C GLY A 66 -0.78 -5.29 0.39
N GLN A 67 -0.04 -4.90 1.44
CA GLN A 67 -0.29 -5.39 2.80
C GLN A 67 -1.64 -4.92 3.35
N LEU A 68 -2.09 -3.72 2.99
CA LEU A 68 -3.36 -3.17 3.48
C LEU A 68 -4.57 -3.69 2.71
N CYS A 69 -4.50 -3.77 1.38
CA CYS A 69 -5.68 -3.94 0.53
C CYS A 69 -5.84 -5.36 -0.02
N ILE A 70 -4.76 -6.13 -0.17
CA ILE A 70 -4.79 -7.45 -0.85
C ILE A 70 -4.73 -8.60 0.17
N MET A 71 -3.96 -8.43 1.24
CA MET A 71 -3.76 -9.47 2.25
C MET A 71 -4.79 -9.37 3.38
N PRO A 72 -5.42 -10.48 3.84
CA PRO A 72 -5.02 -11.87 3.62
C PRO A 72 -5.74 -12.50 2.43
N SER A 73 -5.00 -13.22 1.58
CA SER A 73 -5.60 -13.94 0.45
C SER A 73 -6.76 -14.83 0.92
N SER A 74 -7.79 -14.94 0.08
CA SER A 74 -8.97 -15.78 0.34
C SER A 74 -8.59 -17.23 0.68
N ALA A 75 -7.44 -17.72 0.18
CA ALA A 75 -6.89 -19.03 0.55
C ALA A 75 -6.46 -19.12 2.02
N GLN A 76 -5.88 -18.07 2.59
CA GLN A 76 -5.49 -18.03 4.00
C GLN A 76 -6.69 -17.79 4.91
N SER A 77 -7.62 -16.91 4.51
CA SER A 77 -8.87 -16.66 5.24
C SER A 77 -9.71 -17.94 5.39
N ARG A 78 -9.75 -18.80 4.35
CA ARG A 78 -10.36 -20.13 4.41
C ARG A 78 -9.68 -21.10 5.38
N LYS A 79 -8.35 -21.00 5.55
CA LYS A 79 -7.59 -21.88 6.46
C LYS A 79 -7.66 -21.44 7.92
N THR A 80 -7.79 -20.15 8.19
CA THR A 80 -7.76 -19.60 9.55
C THR A 80 -9.13 -19.23 10.09
N GLY A 81 -10.17 -19.14 9.24
CA GLY A 81 -11.50 -18.67 9.63
C GLY A 81 -11.55 -17.17 9.96
N ILE A 82 -10.47 -16.42 9.69
CA ILE A 82 -10.37 -14.99 10.02
C ILE A 82 -10.73 -14.21 8.77
N ALA A 83 -11.91 -13.60 8.80
CA ALA A 83 -12.42 -12.74 7.73
C ALA A 83 -11.97 -11.28 7.93
N ASP A 84 -11.43 -10.69 6.86
CA ASP A 84 -11.10 -9.27 6.80
C ASP A 84 -12.27 -8.47 6.24
N HIS A 85 -13.24 -8.17 7.10
CA HIS A 85 -14.47 -7.46 6.70
C HIS A 85 -14.22 -6.00 6.27
N ASP A 86 -13.12 -5.39 6.71
CA ASP A 86 -12.78 -4.00 6.34
C ASP A 86 -11.88 -3.95 5.08
N GLY A 87 -11.43 -5.09 4.55
CA GLY A 87 -10.66 -5.17 3.31
C GLY A 87 -11.32 -4.46 2.12
N PRO A 88 -12.61 -4.70 1.83
CA PRO A 88 -13.34 -3.97 0.79
C PRO A 88 -13.38 -2.45 1.01
N LYS A 89 -13.49 -1.99 2.27
CA LYS A 89 -13.48 -0.55 2.59
C LYS A 89 -12.13 0.07 2.30
N ARG A 90 -11.03 -0.64 2.60
CA ARG A 90 -9.67 -0.14 2.30
C ARG A 90 -9.41 -0.07 0.79
N LYS A 91 -9.96 -1.01 0.01
CA LYS A 91 -9.95 -0.94 -1.46
C LYS A 91 -10.78 0.24 -2.00
N ALA A 92 -11.98 0.44 -1.46
CA ALA A 92 -12.81 1.59 -1.83
C ALA A 92 -12.10 2.92 -1.53
N ALA A 93 -11.49 3.03 -0.35
CA ALA A 93 -10.69 4.21 0.01
C ALA A 93 -9.49 4.43 -0.93
N LEU A 94 -8.85 3.35 -1.41
CA LEU A 94 -7.75 3.47 -2.38
C LEU A 94 -8.25 4.03 -3.71
N PHE A 95 -9.41 3.55 -4.16
CA PHE A 95 -10.08 4.04 -5.38
C PHE A 95 -10.50 5.50 -5.23
N GLU A 96 -11.22 5.84 -4.16
CA GLU A 96 -11.69 7.21 -3.88
C GLU A 96 -10.55 8.23 -3.73
N ALA A 97 -9.39 7.78 -3.25
CA ALA A 97 -8.19 8.62 -3.15
C ALA A 97 -7.52 8.89 -4.51
N GLY A 98 -7.99 8.31 -5.62
CA GLY A 98 -7.32 8.35 -6.93
C GLY A 98 -6.07 7.47 -7.00
N GLY A 99 -5.99 6.46 -6.13
CA GLY A 99 -4.82 5.60 -6.02
C GLY A 99 -4.62 4.69 -7.23
N VAL A 100 -5.69 4.32 -7.94
CA VAL A 100 -5.61 3.45 -9.13
C VAL A 100 -4.92 4.19 -10.28
N GLU A 101 -5.34 5.42 -10.56
CA GLU A 101 -4.75 6.29 -11.57
C GLU A 101 -3.27 6.53 -11.26
N LEU A 102 -2.94 6.76 -10.00
CA LEU A 102 -1.57 7.00 -9.56
C LEU A 102 -0.69 5.73 -9.66
N VAL A 103 -1.24 4.55 -9.33
CA VAL A 103 -0.55 3.27 -9.52
C VAL A 103 -0.22 3.06 -11.00
N VAL A 104 -1.21 3.22 -11.89
CA VAL A 104 -1.01 3.08 -13.34
C VAL A 104 0.01 4.10 -13.87
N GLN A 105 -0.09 5.36 -13.43
CA GLN A 105 0.85 6.40 -13.83
C GLN A 105 2.29 6.09 -13.41
N LEU A 106 2.50 5.64 -12.17
CA LEU A 106 3.83 5.28 -11.67
C LEU A 106 4.37 4.02 -12.34
N MET A 107 3.51 3.03 -12.64
CA MET A 107 3.90 1.86 -13.45
C MET A 107 4.34 2.26 -14.86
N ALA A 108 3.64 3.21 -15.48
CA ALA A 108 4.03 3.73 -16.80
C ALA A 108 5.34 4.54 -16.74
N LEU A 109 5.53 5.34 -15.69
CA LEU A 109 6.74 6.12 -15.47
C LEU A 109 7.97 5.22 -15.22
N TYR A 110 7.78 4.11 -14.52
CA TYR A 110 8.82 3.13 -14.18
C TYR A 110 8.64 1.80 -14.89
N GLY A 111 8.38 1.84 -16.19
CA GLY A 111 8.11 0.66 -17.02
C GLY A 111 9.24 -0.37 -17.11
N GLU A 112 10.43 -0.09 -16.58
CA GLU A 112 11.55 -1.05 -16.50
C GLU A 112 11.78 -1.60 -15.08
N ASP A 113 11.09 -1.05 -14.08
CA ASP A 113 11.25 -1.46 -12.70
C ASP A 113 10.34 -2.65 -12.39
N ALA A 114 10.91 -3.85 -12.44
CA ALA A 114 10.17 -5.09 -12.20
C ALA A 114 9.42 -5.11 -10.86
N VAL A 115 9.95 -4.47 -9.81
CA VAL A 115 9.29 -4.42 -8.49
C VAL A 115 8.06 -3.52 -8.55
N VAL A 116 8.17 -2.34 -9.17
CA VAL A 116 7.03 -1.43 -9.35
C VAL A 116 5.95 -2.09 -10.19
N LEU A 117 6.32 -2.76 -11.29
CA LEU A 117 5.37 -3.44 -12.16
C LEU A 117 4.69 -4.63 -11.48
N GLU A 118 5.44 -5.50 -10.80
CA GLU A 118 4.88 -6.65 -10.11
C GLU A 118 3.90 -6.21 -9.00
N GLN A 119 4.34 -5.30 -8.12
CA GLN A 119 3.51 -4.83 -7.01
C GLN A 119 2.32 -3.99 -7.48
N GLY A 120 2.51 -3.19 -8.53
CA GLY A 120 1.43 -2.42 -9.14
C GLY A 120 0.37 -3.33 -9.77
N CYS A 121 0.77 -4.37 -10.51
CA CYS A 121 -0.14 -5.38 -11.06
C CYS A 121 -0.91 -6.15 -9.98
N LEU A 122 -0.30 -6.40 -8.82
CA LEU A 122 -1.00 -7.05 -7.71
C LEU A 122 -2.11 -6.17 -7.12
N LEU A 123 -1.95 -4.83 -7.20
CA LEU A 123 -2.90 -3.85 -6.66
C LEU A 123 -4.12 -3.60 -7.54
N LEU A 124 -4.02 -3.87 -8.83
CA LEU A 124 -5.09 -3.72 -9.84
C LEU A 124 -5.94 -4.99 -9.93
#